data_AF-A0A9X4NU98-F1
#
_entry.id   AF-A0A9X4NU98-F1
#
_cell.length_a   1.000
_cell.length_b   1.000
_cell.length_c   1.000
_cell.angle_alpha   90.00
_cell.angle_beta   90.00
_cell.angle_gamma   90.00
#
_symmetry.space_group_name_H-M   'P 1'
#
loop_
_entity.id
_entity.type
_entity.pdbx_description
1 polymer ?
#
loop_
_entity_poly.entity_id
_entity_poly.type
_entity_poly.pdbx_seq_one_letter_code
_entity_poly.pdbx_strand_id
1 'polypeptide(L)'
;MQAVNVLCIKWGKKYGPEYVNKLHSMVRRHLHRPFRFVCLTDDAQGIDPAIEVKPIPAVGFDEFDQRKPWTFGHGWLKLTSFANPLYDLQGRTLFLDLDIVIVDSLDPFFEQPGAFTVIKEWDKSDGTGNTSCYLYTIGAHADALEHLKNDYPASIAQVRNEQEFITGYLARQGKLDYWPDEWCRSFKRHCLRRGLMGWFAPPTIPKGARIIAFHGKPNPPDAIAGVSGKWYRRVLPTQWVADHWR
;
A
#
# COMPACT_ATOMS: atom_id res chain seq x y z
N MET A 1 -1.65 -10.98 23.63
CA MET A 1 -1.33 -9.80 22.79
C MET A 1 -2.63 -9.23 22.27
N GLN A 2 -2.83 -7.92 22.31
CA GLN A 2 -3.99 -7.27 21.68
C GLN A 2 -3.91 -7.48 20.16
N ALA A 3 -5.08 -7.67 19.52
CA ALA A 3 -5.15 -7.80 18.06
C ALA A 3 -4.70 -6.50 17.38
N VAL A 4 -3.95 -6.62 16.28
CA VAL A 4 -3.56 -5.51 15.41
C VAL A 4 -4.48 -5.44 14.19
N ASN A 5 -4.44 -4.35 13.43
CA ASN A 5 -5.22 -4.24 12.20
C ASN A 5 -4.31 -4.33 10.98
N VAL A 6 -4.81 -4.96 9.92
CA VAL A 6 -4.30 -4.84 8.56
C VAL A 6 -5.41 -4.25 7.71
N LEU A 7 -5.10 -3.17 6.99
CA LEU A 7 -6.08 -2.38 6.25
C LEU A 7 -5.69 -2.29 4.78
N CYS A 8 -6.64 -2.48 3.88
CA CYS A 8 -6.50 -2.16 2.47
C CYS A 8 -7.75 -1.43 1.96
N ILE A 9 -7.63 -0.77 0.80
CA ILE A 9 -8.78 -0.10 0.17
C ILE A 9 -8.92 -0.56 -1.28
N LYS A 10 -10.12 -0.98 -1.65
CA LYS A 10 -10.52 -1.30 -3.02
C LYS A 10 -11.55 -0.27 -3.48
N TRP A 11 -11.28 0.44 -4.57
CA TRP A 11 -12.24 1.36 -5.17
C TRP A 11 -12.33 1.18 -6.68
N GLY A 12 -13.52 1.42 -7.23
CA GLY A 12 -13.78 1.29 -8.65
C GLY A 12 -13.46 -0.11 -9.19
N LYS A 13 -13.03 -0.17 -10.47
CA LYS A 13 -12.87 -1.43 -11.22
C LYS A 13 -11.43 -1.81 -11.54
N LYS A 14 -10.45 -1.04 -11.04
CA LYS A 14 -9.03 -1.27 -11.36
C LYS A 14 -8.51 -2.60 -10.80
N TYR A 15 -8.93 -2.94 -9.59
CA TYR A 15 -8.57 -4.18 -8.90
C TYR A 15 -9.85 -4.92 -8.55
N GLY A 16 -9.97 -6.18 -8.99
CA GLY A 16 -11.09 -7.05 -8.63
C GLY A 16 -10.98 -7.59 -7.20
N PRO A 17 -12.02 -8.28 -6.71
CA PRO A 17 -12.04 -8.84 -5.36
C PRO A 17 -10.92 -9.88 -5.13
N GLU A 18 -10.41 -10.53 -6.18
CA GLU A 18 -9.31 -11.48 -6.10
C GLU A 18 -8.02 -10.87 -5.50
N TYR A 19 -7.78 -9.57 -5.71
CA TYR A 19 -6.63 -8.89 -5.11
C TYR A 19 -6.77 -8.79 -3.59
N VAL A 20 -7.97 -8.47 -3.11
CA VAL A 20 -8.28 -8.37 -1.67
C VAL A 20 -8.15 -9.76 -1.03
N ASN A 21 -8.74 -10.77 -1.66
CA ASN A 21 -8.73 -12.14 -1.15
C ASN A 21 -7.30 -12.72 -1.09
N LYS A 22 -6.49 -12.48 -2.12
CA LYS A 22 -5.07 -12.89 -2.14
C LYS A 22 -4.24 -12.11 -1.13
N LEU A 23 -4.48 -10.81 -0.95
CA LEU A 23 -3.80 -10.02 0.07
C LEU A 23 -4.10 -10.57 1.47
N HIS A 24 -5.36 -10.87 1.78
CA HIS A 24 -5.74 -11.51 3.04
C HIS A 24 -5.06 -12.87 3.23
N SER A 25 -5.05 -13.72 2.20
CA SER A 25 -4.39 -15.03 2.23
C SER A 25 -2.88 -14.93 2.46
N MET A 26 -2.21 -13.97 1.81
CA MET A 26 -0.80 -13.66 2.06
C MET A 26 -0.55 -13.18 3.49
N VAL A 27 -1.37 -12.27 4.01
CA VAL A 27 -1.25 -11.77 5.38
C VAL A 27 -1.43 -12.90 6.39
N ARG A 28 -2.44 -13.75 6.22
CA ARG A 28 -2.68 -14.92 7.10
C ARG A 28 -1.50 -15.89 7.13
N ARG A 29 -0.76 -16.03 6.02
CA ARG A 29 0.44 -16.89 5.95
C ARG A 29 1.69 -16.27 6.57
N HIS A 30 1.75 -14.95 6.71
CA HIS A 30 2.97 -14.23 7.09
C HIS A 30 2.84 -13.39 8.37
N LEU A 31 1.66 -13.30 8.98
CA LEU A 31 1.43 -12.56 10.24
C LEU A 31 1.01 -13.55 11.34
N HIS A 32 1.91 -13.85 12.27
CA HIS A 32 1.74 -14.87 13.30
C HIS A 32 1.30 -14.27 14.64
N ARG A 33 0.32 -13.37 14.57
CA ARG A 33 -0.31 -12.75 15.75
C ARG A 33 -1.80 -12.53 15.49
N PRO A 34 -2.64 -12.39 16.52
CA PRO A 34 -4.03 -12.04 16.31
C PRO A 34 -4.17 -10.72 15.53
N PHE A 35 -4.95 -10.72 14.45
CA PHE A 35 -5.20 -9.53 13.64
C PHE A 35 -6.64 -9.46 13.14
N ARG A 36 -7.09 -8.23 12.85
CA ARG A 36 -8.29 -7.93 12.05
C ARG A 36 -7.84 -7.55 10.66
N PHE A 37 -8.42 -8.15 9.61
CA PHE A 37 -8.16 -7.74 8.23
C PHE A 37 -9.38 -7.01 7.69
N VAL A 38 -9.21 -5.74 7.37
CA VAL A 38 -10.29 -4.83 6.99
C VAL A 38 -10.07 -4.33 5.57
N CYS A 39 -11.09 -4.45 4.72
CA CYS A 39 -11.12 -3.84 3.40
C CYS A 39 -12.15 -2.71 3.38
N LEU A 40 -11.69 -1.48 3.12
CA LEU A 40 -12.57 -0.36 2.81
C LEU A 40 -12.91 -0.40 1.32
N THR A 41 -14.19 -0.45 0.96
CA THR A 41 -14.58 -0.52 -0.46
C THR A 41 -15.93 0.10 -0.78
N ASP A 42 -16.09 0.51 -2.04
CA ASP A 42 -17.36 0.88 -2.65
C ASP A 42 -18.14 -0.34 -3.18
N ASP A 43 -17.49 -1.50 -3.31
CA ASP A 43 -18.07 -2.72 -3.85
C ASP A 43 -17.49 -3.97 -3.17
N ALA A 44 -18.33 -4.62 -2.35
CA ALA A 44 -17.99 -5.82 -1.58
C ALA A 44 -18.12 -7.13 -2.38
N GLN A 45 -18.63 -7.09 -3.61
CA GLN A 45 -18.96 -8.30 -4.34
C GLN A 45 -17.73 -9.18 -4.58
N GLY A 46 -17.83 -10.46 -4.20
CA GLY A 46 -16.78 -11.47 -4.38
C GLY A 46 -15.63 -11.42 -3.37
N ILE A 47 -15.66 -10.50 -2.40
CA ILE A 47 -14.70 -10.49 -1.29
C ILE A 47 -15.05 -11.63 -0.31
N ASP A 48 -14.02 -12.34 0.18
CA ASP A 48 -14.15 -13.47 1.09
C ASP A 48 -14.89 -13.06 2.39
N PRO A 49 -15.90 -13.81 2.86
CA PRO A 49 -16.64 -13.50 4.09
C PRO A 49 -15.80 -13.46 5.36
N ALA A 50 -14.60 -14.04 5.37
CA ALA A 50 -13.66 -13.93 6.48
C ALA A 50 -12.99 -12.55 6.60
N ILE A 51 -13.15 -11.69 5.58
CA ILE A 51 -12.61 -10.33 5.54
C ILE A 51 -13.65 -9.35 6.07
N GLU A 52 -13.26 -8.48 7.00
CA GLU A 52 -14.13 -7.42 7.47
C GLU A 52 -14.27 -6.35 6.38
N VAL A 53 -15.43 -6.30 5.73
CA VAL A 53 -15.71 -5.29 4.72
C VAL A 53 -16.42 -4.10 5.35
N LYS A 54 -15.89 -2.90 5.12
CA LYS A 54 -16.53 -1.63 5.50
C LYS A 54 -16.61 -0.72 4.27
N PRO A 55 -17.59 0.18 4.20
CA PRO A 55 -17.57 1.24 3.20
C PRO A 55 -16.28 2.07 3.29
N ILE A 56 -15.90 2.75 2.21
CA ILE A 56 -14.90 3.82 2.33
C ILE A 56 -15.58 4.99 3.06
N PRO A 57 -15.05 5.46 4.21
CA PRO A 57 -15.77 6.41 5.06
C PRO A 57 -15.91 7.76 4.37
N ALA A 58 -16.97 8.48 4.75
CA ALA A 58 -17.07 9.91 4.50
C ALA A 58 -16.17 10.65 5.49
N VAL A 59 -15.39 11.61 5.01
CA VAL A 59 -14.44 12.38 5.82
C VAL A 59 -14.82 13.87 5.91
N GLY A 60 -16.02 14.21 5.42
CA GLY A 60 -16.52 15.58 5.42
C GLY A 60 -15.77 16.46 4.41
N PHE A 61 -15.14 15.87 3.40
CA PHE A 61 -14.49 16.57 2.30
C PHE A 61 -15.19 16.19 1.01
N ASP A 62 -15.99 17.11 0.47
CA ASP A 62 -16.90 16.86 -0.66
C ASP A 62 -16.21 16.21 -1.86
N GLU A 63 -14.96 16.56 -2.14
CA GLU A 63 -14.20 15.96 -3.23
C GLU A 63 -14.04 14.44 -3.05
N PHE A 64 -13.76 13.99 -1.83
CA PHE A 64 -13.61 12.58 -1.48
C PHE A 64 -14.97 11.88 -1.32
N ASP A 65 -15.90 12.53 -0.62
CA ASP A 65 -17.19 11.95 -0.26
C ASP A 65 -18.07 11.74 -1.50
N GLN A 66 -17.98 12.64 -2.48
CA GLN A 66 -18.64 12.51 -3.79
C GLN A 66 -17.79 11.75 -4.82
N ARG A 67 -16.61 11.24 -4.43
CA ARG A 67 -15.70 10.48 -5.29
C ARG A 67 -15.41 11.20 -6.61
N LYS A 68 -14.93 12.46 -6.56
CA LYS A 68 -14.63 13.21 -7.78
C LYS A 68 -13.57 12.49 -8.62
N PRO A 69 -13.57 12.62 -9.96
CA PRO A 69 -12.69 11.84 -10.83
C PRO A 69 -11.19 11.86 -10.45
N TRP A 70 -10.69 13.00 -10.00
CA TRP A 70 -9.28 13.15 -9.61
C TRP A 70 -8.90 12.36 -8.36
N THR A 71 -9.85 12.09 -7.44
CA THR A 71 -9.58 11.40 -6.18
C THR A 71 -9.30 9.90 -6.37
N PHE A 72 -9.80 9.32 -7.46
CA PHE A 72 -9.47 7.95 -7.85
C PHE A 72 -8.05 7.83 -8.43
N GLY A 73 -7.56 8.92 -9.01
CA GLY A 73 -6.21 9.02 -9.54
C GLY A 73 -5.19 9.10 -8.42
N HIS A 74 -3.97 8.63 -8.68
CA HIS A 74 -2.82 8.84 -7.80
C HIS A 74 -3.01 8.49 -6.30
N GLY A 75 -3.92 7.57 -5.97
CA GLY A 75 -4.05 7.00 -4.63
C GLY A 75 -4.71 7.89 -3.57
N TRP A 76 -5.31 9.04 -3.92
CA TRP A 76 -5.81 10.01 -2.91
C TRP A 76 -6.79 9.45 -1.89
N LEU A 77 -7.66 8.50 -2.29
CA LEU A 77 -8.59 7.86 -1.36
C LEU A 77 -7.93 7.08 -0.22
N LYS A 78 -6.62 6.76 -0.30
CA LYS A 78 -5.87 6.16 0.81
C LYS A 78 -5.91 7.00 2.08
N LEU A 79 -5.98 8.33 1.96
CA LEU A 79 -6.01 9.23 3.11
C LEU A 79 -7.27 9.03 3.97
N THR A 80 -8.35 8.45 3.42
CA THR A 80 -9.55 8.10 4.21
C THR A 80 -9.27 7.05 5.30
N SER A 81 -8.15 6.33 5.22
CA SER A 81 -7.66 5.45 6.29
C SER A 81 -7.28 6.21 7.58
N PHE A 82 -7.13 7.54 7.52
CA PHE A 82 -6.89 8.39 8.68
C PHE A 82 -8.15 9.01 9.27
N ALA A 83 -9.34 8.61 8.79
CA ALA A 83 -10.61 9.07 9.36
C ALA A 83 -10.64 8.82 10.88
N ASN A 84 -11.26 9.74 11.63
CA ASN A 84 -11.42 9.60 13.07
C ASN A 84 -12.85 10.01 13.48
N PRO A 85 -13.69 9.06 13.94
CA PRO A 85 -13.41 7.63 14.07
C PRO A 85 -13.32 6.92 12.71
N LEU A 86 -12.45 5.89 12.59
CA LEU A 86 -12.49 4.92 11.49
C LEU A 86 -13.25 3.67 11.96
N TYR A 87 -14.57 3.74 11.91
CA TYR A 87 -15.45 2.70 12.45
C TYR A 87 -15.11 2.38 13.93
N ASP A 88 -15.07 1.10 14.27
CA ASP A 88 -14.73 0.57 15.58
C ASP A 88 -13.23 0.19 15.69
N LEU A 89 -12.40 0.56 14.71
CA LEU A 89 -10.98 0.21 14.71
C LEU A 89 -10.21 1.03 15.75
N GLN A 90 -9.23 0.38 16.38
CA GLN A 90 -8.33 1.00 17.35
C GLN A 90 -6.94 0.37 17.24
N GLY A 91 -5.91 1.08 17.70
CA GLY A 91 -4.55 0.55 17.82
C GLY A 91 -3.74 0.55 16.52
N ARG A 92 -2.65 -0.22 16.54
CA ARG A 92 -1.66 -0.30 15.44
C ARG A 92 -2.27 -0.91 14.19
N THR A 93 -2.10 -0.22 13.07
CA THR A 93 -2.68 -0.58 11.77
C THR A 93 -1.62 -0.53 10.70
N LEU A 94 -1.44 -1.66 10.00
CA LEU A 94 -0.60 -1.77 8.82
C LEU A 94 -1.47 -1.62 7.58
N PHE A 95 -1.28 -0.53 6.84
CA PHE A 95 -1.90 -0.36 5.53
C PHE A 95 -1.09 -1.07 4.46
N LEU A 96 -1.78 -1.76 3.55
CA LEU A 96 -1.17 -2.44 2.41
C LEU A 96 -1.94 -2.12 1.12
N ASP A 97 -1.21 -1.75 0.07
CA ASP A 97 -1.76 -1.66 -1.28
C ASP A 97 -2.15 -3.05 -1.82
N LEU A 98 -3.07 -3.06 -2.78
CA LEU A 98 -3.55 -4.30 -3.39
C LEU A 98 -2.54 -4.94 -4.35
N ASP A 99 -1.63 -4.16 -4.93
CA ASP A 99 -0.61 -4.61 -5.87
C ASP A 99 0.75 -4.85 -5.20
N ILE A 100 0.74 -5.61 -4.11
CA ILE A 100 1.96 -6.10 -3.45
C ILE A 100 2.02 -7.64 -3.43
N VAL A 101 3.20 -8.17 -3.15
CA VAL A 101 3.42 -9.59 -2.83
C VAL A 101 4.19 -9.67 -1.52
N ILE A 102 3.63 -10.37 -0.54
CA ILE A 102 4.30 -10.62 0.75
C ILE A 102 5.12 -11.91 0.59
N VAL A 103 6.41 -11.83 0.94
CA VAL A 103 7.38 -12.91 0.72
C VAL A 103 8.01 -13.42 2.01
N ASP A 104 7.84 -12.69 3.12
CA ASP A 104 8.38 -13.07 4.44
C ASP A 104 7.50 -12.45 5.56
N SER A 105 7.78 -12.76 6.83
CA SER A 105 6.97 -12.40 8.00
C SER A 105 6.71 -10.89 8.09
N LEU A 106 5.46 -10.56 8.44
CA LEU A 106 4.99 -9.20 8.71
C LEU A 106 5.07 -8.84 10.21
N ASP A 107 5.39 -9.79 11.08
CA ASP A 107 5.44 -9.55 12.53
C ASP A 107 6.35 -8.36 12.91
N PRO A 108 7.57 -8.23 12.31
CA PRO A 108 8.48 -7.12 12.63
C PRO A 108 7.96 -5.72 12.24
N PHE A 109 6.99 -5.61 11.33
CA PHE A 109 6.39 -4.32 10.99
C PHE A 109 5.67 -3.73 12.20
N PHE A 110 4.96 -4.56 12.98
CA PHE A 110 4.22 -4.13 14.14
C PHE A 110 5.09 -3.83 15.36
N GLU A 111 6.38 -4.18 15.31
CA GLU A 111 7.37 -3.92 16.34
C GLU A 111 8.09 -2.58 16.15
N GLN A 112 7.99 -1.96 14.96
CA GLN A 112 8.69 -0.70 14.70
C GLN A 112 8.20 0.42 15.62
N PRO A 113 9.10 1.21 16.23
CA PRO A 113 8.71 2.45 16.88
C PRO A 113 8.30 3.48 15.82
N GLY A 114 7.59 4.52 16.24
CA GLY A 114 7.22 5.62 15.37
C GLY A 114 5.73 5.91 15.31
N ALA A 115 5.41 7.12 14.86
CA ALA A 115 4.04 7.59 14.67
C ALA A 115 3.50 7.22 13.27
N PHE A 116 4.37 7.29 12.27
CA PHE A 116 4.08 6.90 10.89
C PHE A 116 5.33 6.34 10.22
N THR A 117 5.37 5.02 10.01
CA THR A 117 6.51 4.35 9.37
C THR A 117 6.11 3.92 7.96
N VAL A 118 6.92 4.27 6.96
CA VAL A 118 6.59 4.05 5.54
C VAL A 118 7.81 3.59 4.75
N ILE A 119 7.61 3.10 3.52
CA ILE A 119 8.73 2.78 2.63
C ILE A 119 9.42 4.08 2.22
N LYS A 120 10.76 4.13 2.18
CA LYS A 120 11.48 5.23 1.53
C LYS A 120 11.27 5.18 0.01
N GLU A 121 10.83 6.27 -0.61
CA GLU A 121 10.62 6.28 -2.07
C GLU A 121 11.94 6.02 -2.82
N TRP A 122 11.92 5.08 -3.77
CA TRP A 122 13.13 4.57 -4.42
C TRP A 122 13.66 5.50 -5.51
N ASP A 123 12.79 6.29 -6.12
CA ASP A 123 13.12 7.15 -7.26
C ASP A 123 13.35 8.62 -6.85
N LYS A 124 13.30 8.94 -5.55
CA LYS A 124 13.48 10.30 -5.02
C LYS A 124 14.58 10.37 -3.98
N SER A 125 15.34 11.46 -4.01
CA SER A 125 16.38 11.78 -3.03
C SER A 125 15.86 12.62 -1.86
N ASP A 126 14.60 13.07 -1.91
CA ASP A 126 13.98 13.88 -0.86
C ASP A 126 13.38 13.00 0.27
N GLY A 127 12.62 13.62 1.17
CA GLY A 127 11.92 12.96 2.26
C GLY A 127 10.69 12.13 1.86
N THR A 128 10.38 11.99 0.57
CA THR A 128 9.13 11.32 0.16
C THR A 128 9.16 9.84 0.54
N GLY A 129 8.06 9.38 1.12
CA GLY A 129 7.79 7.96 1.31
C GLY A 129 6.92 7.37 0.20
N ASN A 130 6.93 6.04 0.07
CA ASN A 130 6.03 5.28 -0.79
C ASN A 130 4.95 4.60 0.05
N THR A 131 3.70 4.95 -0.20
CA THR A 131 2.51 4.54 0.57
C THR A 131 1.94 3.18 0.18
N SER A 132 2.73 2.31 -0.48
CA SER A 132 2.32 0.91 -0.72
C SER A 132 2.25 0.09 0.57
N CYS A 133 3.02 0.48 1.59
CA CYS A 133 3.01 -0.11 2.92
C CYS A 133 3.38 0.93 3.97
N TYR A 134 2.49 1.18 4.94
CA TYR A 134 2.77 2.07 6.06
C TYR A 134 2.07 1.62 7.33
N LEU A 135 2.68 1.94 8.48
CA LEU A 135 2.16 1.66 9.81
C LEU A 135 1.83 2.96 10.52
N TYR A 136 0.67 2.96 11.17
CA TYR A 136 0.19 4.07 11.97
C TYR A 136 -0.71 3.56 13.10
N THR A 137 -1.17 4.47 13.96
CA THR A 137 -2.21 4.18 14.97
C THR A 137 -3.52 4.83 14.53
N ILE A 138 -4.64 4.09 14.62
CA ILE A 138 -5.96 4.63 14.27
C ILE A 138 -6.21 5.94 15.04
N GLY A 139 -6.67 6.97 14.31
CA GLY A 139 -6.98 8.30 14.84
C GLY A 139 -5.79 9.25 14.98
N ALA A 140 -4.55 8.79 14.78
CA ALA A 140 -3.35 9.60 15.04
C ALA A 140 -3.09 10.73 14.02
N HIS A 141 -3.63 10.60 12.79
CA HIS A 141 -3.31 11.48 11.66
C HIS A 141 -4.55 12.11 11.00
N ALA A 142 -5.64 12.28 11.77
CA ALA A 142 -6.86 12.95 11.30
C ALA A 142 -6.61 14.43 10.95
N ASP A 143 -5.63 15.06 11.58
CA ASP A 143 -5.14 16.42 11.28
C ASP A 143 -4.69 16.57 9.82
N ALA A 144 -4.16 15.50 9.20
CA ALA A 144 -3.80 15.52 7.78
C ALA A 144 -5.03 15.67 6.86
N LEU A 145 -6.15 15.04 7.22
CA LEU A 145 -7.42 15.18 6.48
C LEU A 145 -8.02 16.58 6.68
N GLU A 146 -7.97 17.10 7.91
CA GLU A 146 -8.43 18.45 8.22
C GLU A 146 -7.63 19.51 7.46
N HIS A 147 -6.29 19.37 7.43
CA HIS A 147 -5.42 20.26 6.65
C HIS A 147 -5.72 20.18 5.16
N LEU A 148 -5.86 18.97 4.60
CA LEU A 148 -6.21 18.78 3.19
C LEU A 148 -7.50 19.53 2.84
N LYS A 149 -8.56 19.33 3.66
CA LYS A 149 -9.88 19.93 3.46
C LYS A 149 -9.86 21.45 3.61
N ASN A 150 -9.27 21.97 4.67
CA ASN A 150 -9.33 23.40 5.01
C ASN A 150 -8.48 24.27 4.08
N ASP A 151 -7.47 23.68 3.43
CA ASP A 151 -6.54 24.37 2.55
C ASP A 151 -6.66 23.92 1.08
N TYR A 152 -7.74 23.22 0.72
CA TYR A 152 -8.01 22.85 -0.67
C TYR A 152 -8.42 24.09 -1.51
N PRO A 153 -7.89 24.28 -2.74
CA PRO A 153 -6.99 23.39 -3.49
C PRO A 153 -5.49 23.64 -3.31
N ALA A 154 -5.07 24.60 -2.47
CA ALA A 154 -3.65 24.92 -2.28
C ALA A 154 -2.85 23.74 -1.71
N SER A 155 -3.45 22.95 -0.82
CA SER A 155 -2.87 21.76 -0.20
C SER A 155 -2.43 20.67 -1.18
N ILE A 156 -3.03 20.64 -2.38
CA ILE A 156 -2.68 19.68 -3.45
C ILE A 156 -1.84 20.32 -4.57
N ALA A 157 -1.70 21.65 -4.60
CA ALA A 157 -1.08 22.35 -5.73
C ALA A 157 0.42 22.08 -5.88
N GLN A 158 1.10 21.75 -4.78
CA GLN A 158 2.56 21.53 -4.73
C GLN A 158 2.97 20.05 -4.72
N VAL A 159 1.99 19.15 -4.85
CA VAL A 159 2.21 17.71 -4.75
C VAL A 159 1.56 17.00 -5.94
N ARG A 160 2.21 15.94 -6.41
CA ARG A 160 1.73 15.16 -7.56
C ARG A 160 0.74 14.08 -7.18
N ASN A 161 0.79 13.64 -5.93
CA ASN A 161 0.07 12.47 -5.44
C ASN A 161 -0.09 12.54 -3.91
N GLU A 162 -0.83 11.57 -3.38
CA GLU A 162 -1.12 11.44 -1.96
C GLU A 162 0.12 11.19 -1.11
N GLN A 163 1.13 10.47 -1.63
CA GLN A 163 2.31 10.06 -0.90
C GLN A 163 3.23 11.25 -0.63
N GLU A 164 3.38 12.16 -1.61
CA GLU A 164 4.06 13.43 -1.43
C GLU A 164 3.35 14.30 -0.39
N PHE A 165 2.00 14.36 -0.45
CA PHE A 165 1.19 15.09 0.52
C PHE A 165 1.42 14.58 1.94
N ILE A 166 1.13 13.31 2.21
CA ILE A 166 1.12 12.79 3.57
C ILE A 166 2.52 12.72 4.17
N THR A 167 3.52 12.30 3.39
CA THR A 167 4.90 12.21 3.90
C THR A 167 5.48 13.59 4.14
N GLY A 168 5.23 14.56 3.25
CA GLY A 168 5.64 15.95 3.47
C GLY A 168 4.96 16.57 4.68
N TYR A 169 3.67 16.33 4.86
CA TYR A 169 2.89 16.82 6.00
C TYR A 169 3.42 16.25 7.33
N LEU A 170 3.61 14.93 7.42
CA LEU A 170 4.08 14.28 8.65
C LEU A 170 5.57 14.51 8.92
N ALA A 171 6.40 14.67 7.88
CA ALA A 171 7.82 15.02 8.03
C ALA A 171 7.98 16.38 8.70
N ARG A 172 7.17 17.39 8.33
CA ARG A 172 7.19 18.72 8.96
C ARG A 172 6.82 18.69 10.44
N GLN A 173 6.12 17.65 10.90
CA GLN A 173 5.78 17.44 12.30
C GLN A 173 6.79 16.54 13.05
N GLY A 174 7.83 16.05 12.38
CA GLY A 174 8.78 15.08 12.96
C GLY A 174 8.16 13.71 13.24
N LYS A 175 7.07 13.33 12.54
CA LYS A 175 6.32 12.08 12.75
C LYS A 175 6.64 10.98 11.71
N LEU A 176 7.48 11.27 10.73
CA LEU A 176 7.79 10.39 9.61
C LEU A 176 9.03 9.54 9.89
N ASP A 177 8.86 8.23 9.91
CA ASP A 177 9.91 7.23 9.98
C ASP A 177 9.89 6.34 8.72
N TYR A 178 10.99 5.63 8.47
CA TYR A 178 11.09 4.70 7.35
C TYR A 178 11.35 3.26 7.80
N TRP A 179 10.84 2.30 7.03
CA TRP A 179 11.23 0.90 7.17
C TRP A 179 12.73 0.72 6.88
N PRO A 180 13.37 -0.34 7.42
CA PRO A 180 14.64 -0.82 6.89
C PRO A 180 14.56 -1.01 5.37
N ASP A 181 15.57 -0.50 4.66
CA ASP A 181 15.57 -0.40 3.19
C ASP A 181 15.29 -1.75 2.51
N GLU A 182 15.77 -2.86 3.09
CA GLU A 182 15.56 -4.19 2.52
C GLU A 182 14.14 -4.74 2.64
N TRP A 183 13.32 -4.29 3.59
CA TRP A 183 12.02 -4.93 3.85
C TRP A 183 11.03 -4.73 2.71
N CYS A 184 10.99 -3.54 2.13
CA CYS A 184 10.02 -3.17 1.12
C CYS A 184 10.73 -2.76 -0.17
N ARG A 185 10.64 -3.62 -1.19
CA ARG A 185 11.37 -3.42 -2.46
C ARG A 185 10.42 -3.34 -3.65
N SER A 186 10.73 -2.46 -4.59
CA SER A 186 10.04 -2.44 -5.88
C SER A 186 10.41 -3.65 -6.74
N PHE A 187 9.40 -4.30 -7.34
CA PHE A 187 9.59 -5.34 -8.34
C PHE A 187 10.50 -4.89 -9.49
N LYS A 188 10.17 -3.73 -10.07
CA LYS A 188 10.84 -3.19 -11.27
C LYS A 188 12.27 -2.75 -11.03
N ARG A 189 12.58 -2.28 -9.81
CA ARG A 189 13.88 -1.71 -9.47
C ARG A 189 14.83 -2.73 -8.85
N HIS A 190 14.30 -3.68 -8.09
CA HIS A 190 15.12 -4.57 -7.26
C HIS A 190 15.01 -6.04 -7.63
N CYS A 191 13.87 -6.49 -8.19
CA CYS A 191 13.72 -7.90 -8.56
C CYS A 191 14.25 -8.19 -9.96
N LEU A 192 14.15 -7.23 -10.88
CA LEU A 192 14.65 -7.40 -12.25
C LEU A 192 16.19 -7.50 -12.28
N ARG A 193 16.71 -8.40 -13.12
CA ARG A 193 18.15 -8.52 -13.34
C ARG A 193 18.67 -7.32 -14.11
N ARG A 194 19.86 -6.85 -13.76
CA ARG A 194 20.49 -5.68 -14.38
C ARG A 194 21.06 -6.02 -15.76
N GLY A 195 21.01 -5.05 -16.67
CA GLY A 195 21.64 -5.15 -18.00
C GLY A 195 21.08 -6.27 -18.87
N LEU A 196 21.95 -6.83 -19.72
CA LEU A 196 21.57 -7.89 -20.68
C LEU A 196 21.08 -9.18 -19.98
N MET A 197 21.46 -9.41 -18.72
CA MET A 197 21.02 -10.58 -17.96
C MET A 197 19.50 -10.65 -17.78
N GLY A 198 18.81 -9.50 -17.73
CA GLY A 198 17.34 -9.44 -17.64
C GLY A 198 16.61 -10.02 -18.85
N TRP A 199 17.32 -10.26 -19.96
CA TRP A 199 16.76 -10.90 -21.15
C TRP A 199 16.79 -12.43 -21.07
N PHE A 200 17.59 -12.99 -20.16
CA PHE A 200 17.86 -14.44 -20.09
C PHE A 200 17.56 -15.05 -18.71
N ALA A 201 17.44 -14.25 -17.66
CA ALA A 201 17.21 -14.74 -16.30
C ALA A 201 15.97 -14.09 -15.66
N PRO A 202 15.12 -14.88 -14.98
CA PRO A 202 13.91 -14.35 -14.37
C PRO A 202 14.22 -13.43 -13.18
N PRO A 203 13.25 -12.57 -12.80
CA PRO A 203 13.34 -11.76 -11.61
C PRO A 203 13.51 -12.62 -10.35
N THR A 204 14.19 -12.09 -9.34
CA THR A 204 14.40 -12.78 -8.05
C THR A 204 13.99 -11.93 -6.86
N ILE A 205 13.61 -12.59 -5.77
CA ILE A 205 13.34 -11.93 -4.49
C ILE A 205 14.66 -11.37 -3.93
N PRO A 206 14.79 -10.07 -3.67
CA PRO A 206 15.97 -9.49 -3.03
C PRO A 206 16.16 -10.04 -1.61
N LYS A 207 17.43 -10.18 -1.18
CA LYS A 207 17.74 -10.63 0.19
C LYS A 207 17.14 -9.65 1.21
N GLY A 208 16.46 -10.20 2.22
CA GLY A 208 15.83 -9.43 3.31
C GLY A 208 14.49 -8.80 2.96
N ALA A 209 13.99 -8.99 1.73
CA ALA A 209 12.68 -8.50 1.34
C ALA A 209 11.57 -9.24 2.09
N ARG A 210 10.58 -8.48 2.56
CA ARG A 210 9.34 -8.95 3.20
C ARG A 210 8.13 -8.63 2.34
N ILE A 211 8.14 -7.47 1.68
CA ILE A 211 7.12 -7.01 0.76
C ILE A 211 7.76 -6.58 -0.56
N ILE A 212 7.19 -7.05 -1.67
CA ILE A 212 7.52 -6.60 -3.02
C ILE A 212 6.34 -5.78 -3.57
N ALA A 213 6.58 -4.50 -3.86
CA ALA A 213 5.58 -3.61 -4.43
C ALA A 213 5.57 -3.64 -5.96
N PHE A 214 4.39 -3.82 -6.57
CA PHE A 214 4.14 -3.79 -8.01
C PHE A 214 3.49 -2.46 -8.41
N HIS A 215 4.21 -1.36 -8.22
CA HIS A 215 3.71 -0.02 -8.57
C HIS A 215 3.44 0.13 -10.06
N GLY A 216 2.19 0.04 -10.52
CA GLY A 216 1.83 0.09 -11.94
C GLY A 216 2.33 -1.13 -12.73
N LYS A 217 2.37 -1.05 -14.07
CA LYS A 217 2.66 -2.22 -14.92
C LYS A 217 4.16 -2.63 -14.96
N PRO A 218 4.51 -3.92 -14.89
CA PRO A 218 3.61 -5.08 -14.76
C PRO A 218 3.05 -5.24 -13.34
N ASN A 219 1.81 -5.72 -13.24
CA ASN A 219 1.19 -6.15 -11.97
C ASN A 219 1.53 -7.65 -11.71
N PRO A 220 1.11 -8.25 -10.58
CA PRO A 220 1.45 -9.64 -10.28
C PRO A 220 1.00 -10.64 -11.36
N PRO A 221 -0.25 -10.61 -11.88
CA PRO A 221 -0.65 -11.45 -13.01
C PRO A 221 0.23 -11.29 -14.27
N ASP A 222 0.58 -10.06 -14.63
CA ASP A 222 1.48 -9.79 -15.76
C ASP A 222 2.86 -10.43 -15.52
N ALA A 223 3.43 -10.26 -14.33
CA ALA A 223 4.75 -10.80 -14.00
C ALA A 223 4.78 -12.33 -14.00
N ILE A 224 3.70 -12.98 -13.54
CA ILE A 224 3.51 -14.44 -13.64
C ILE A 224 3.54 -14.86 -15.11
N ALA A 225 2.82 -14.15 -15.98
CA ALA A 225 2.73 -14.43 -17.40
C ALA A 225 3.98 -13.99 -18.21
N GLY A 226 4.93 -13.26 -17.61
CA GLY A 226 6.05 -12.65 -18.35
C GLY A 226 5.65 -11.47 -19.24
N VAL A 227 4.51 -10.84 -18.95
CA VAL A 227 4.07 -9.62 -19.62
C VAL A 227 4.82 -8.43 -19.03
N SER A 228 5.54 -7.72 -19.89
CA SER A 228 6.52 -6.69 -19.48
C SER A 228 5.91 -5.31 -19.20
N GLY A 229 4.74 -5.01 -19.78
CA GLY A 229 4.07 -3.71 -19.71
C GLY A 229 4.74 -2.58 -20.50
N LYS A 230 6.08 -2.53 -20.56
CA LYS A 230 6.84 -1.58 -21.39
C LYS A 230 7.86 -2.31 -22.27
N TRP A 231 8.01 -1.88 -23.52
CA TRP A 231 8.87 -2.54 -24.52
C TRP A 231 10.35 -2.63 -24.09
N TYR A 232 10.86 -1.63 -23.38
CA TYR A 232 12.26 -1.56 -22.98
C TYR A 232 12.59 -2.31 -21.68
N ARG A 233 11.60 -2.91 -21.01
CA ARG A 233 11.77 -3.59 -19.72
C ARG A 233 11.25 -5.01 -19.84
N ARG A 234 12.07 -5.92 -20.36
CA ARG A 234 11.71 -7.33 -20.47
C ARG A 234 11.55 -7.96 -19.08
N VAL A 235 10.42 -8.64 -18.88
CA VAL A 235 10.10 -9.42 -17.69
C VAL A 235 9.84 -10.84 -18.17
N LEU A 236 10.66 -11.79 -17.72
CA LEU A 236 10.40 -13.21 -17.97
C LEU A 236 9.34 -13.74 -17.00
N PRO A 237 8.62 -14.83 -17.34
CA PRO A 237 7.68 -15.48 -16.43
C PRO A 237 8.29 -15.69 -15.05
N THR A 238 7.63 -15.16 -14.03
CA THR A 238 8.18 -15.06 -12.67
C THR A 238 7.43 -15.99 -11.73
N GLN A 239 7.87 -17.26 -11.66
CA GLN A 239 7.16 -18.31 -10.91
C GLN A 239 6.98 -17.99 -9.43
N TRP A 240 8.00 -17.44 -8.75
CA TRP A 240 7.90 -17.14 -7.33
C TRP A 240 6.77 -16.13 -7.02
N VAL A 241 6.37 -15.27 -7.98
CA VAL A 241 5.22 -14.39 -7.80
C VAL A 241 3.94 -15.21 -7.69
N ALA A 242 3.76 -16.26 -8.48
CA ALA A 242 2.61 -17.16 -8.35
C ALA A 242 2.61 -17.95 -7.04
N ASP A 243 3.80 -18.37 -6.57
CA ASP A 243 3.95 -19.15 -5.34
C ASP A 243 3.57 -18.34 -4.09
N HIS A 244 3.89 -17.04 -4.12
CA HIS A 244 3.62 -16.10 -3.04
C HIS A 244 2.29 -15.35 -3.19
N TRP A 245 1.82 -15.01 -4.39
CA TRP A 245 0.59 -14.24 -4.61
C TRP A 245 -0.66 -15.12 -4.68
N ARG A 246 -1.01 -15.71 -3.54
CA ARG A 246 -2.13 -16.64 -3.36
C ARG A 246 -2.75 -16.55 -1.97
#